data_AF-A0A349M0S3-F1
#
_entry.id   AF-A0A349M0S3-F1
#
_cell.length_a   1.000
_cell.length_b   1.000
_cell.length_c   1.000
_cell.angle_alpha   90.00
_cell.angle_beta   90.00
_cell.angle_gamma   90.00
#
_symmetry.space_group_name_H-M   'P 1'
#
loop_
_entity.id
_entity.type
_entity.pdbx_description
1 polymer ?
#
loop_
_entity_poly.entity_id
_entity_poly.type
_entity_poly.pdbx_seq_one_letter_code
_entity_poly.pdbx_strand_id
1 'polypeptide(L)'
;MRVTSLGSGSSGNALLVEAGPRGRTRILVDAGLSSRILIERLQQAGTHPKQLQGVLVTHEHIDHVIGLPVLMKRYGIPAISAPATLAALQHSFASGIWPVDTGALVTTAAIAPLLTKLDSSENEEVSL
;
A
#
# COMPACT_ATOMS: atom_id res chain seq x y z
N MET A 1 -16.88 -6.33 2.98
CA MET A 1 -15.89 -5.51 2.25
C MET A 1 -16.29 -4.06 2.40
N ARG A 2 -15.32 -3.15 2.60
CA ARG A 2 -15.52 -1.70 2.68
C ARG A 2 -14.50 -1.01 1.78
N VAL A 3 -14.91 0.07 1.12
CA VAL A 3 -14.02 0.92 0.31
C VAL A 3 -14.21 2.35 0.77
N THR A 4 -13.11 3.02 1.08
CA THR A 4 -13.09 4.42 1.51
C THR A 4 -12.21 5.20 0.55
N SER A 5 -12.82 6.19 -0.11
CA SER A 5 -12.04 7.14 -0.92
C SER A 5 -11.25 8.06 0.00
N LEU A 6 -9.92 7.98 -0.09
CA LEU A 6 -9.02 8.90 0.61
C LEU A 6 -8.65 10.06 -0.30
N GLY A 7 -8.63 9.90 -1.62
CA GLY A 7 -8.32 10.95 -2.59
C GLY A 7 -8.79 10.55 -3.98
N SER A 8 -9.20 11.55 -4.77
CA SER A 8 -9.67 11.37 -6.15
C SER A 8 -9.35 12.61 -6.98
N GLY A 9 -8.86 12.41 -8.20
CA GLY A 9 -8.57 13.48 -9.16
C GLY A 9 -7.12 13.97 -9.12
N SER A 10 -6.87 15.14 -9.73
CA SER A 10 -5.51 15.68 -9.98
C SER A 10 -4.69 15.98 -8.72
N SER A 11 -5.34 16.06 -7.56
CA SER A 11 -4.67 16.28 -6.27
C SER A 11 -4.12 14.99 -5.64
N GLY A 12 -4.37 13.84 -6.26
CA GLY A 12 -3.89 12.53 -5.82
C GLY A 12 -5.00 11.50 -5.63
N ASN A 13 -4.82 10.34 -6.23
CA ASN A 13 -5.70 9.19 -6.10
C ASN A 13 -5.24 8.28 -4.95
N ALA A 14 -6.17 7.90 -4.08
CA ALA A 14 -5.92 6.95 -3.00
C ALA A 14 -7.23 6.33 -2.52
N LEU A 15 -7.34 5.00 -2.55
CA LEU A 15 -8.48 4.26 -2.02
C LEU A 15 -8.02 3.28 -0.95
N LEU A 16 -8.66 3.31 0.21
CA LEU A 16 -8.51 2.27 1.21
C LEU A 16 -9.54 1.17 0.94
N VAL A 17 -9.07 -0.06 0.75
CA VAL A 17 -9.91 -1.25 0.57
C VAL A 17 -9.72 -2.17 1.76
N GLU A 18 -10.83 -2.50 2.42
CA GLU A 18 -10.84 -3.36 3.61
C GLU A 18 -11.73 -4.59 3.39
N ALA A 19 -11.17 -5.76 3.66
CA ALA A 19 -11.82 -7.05 3.40
C ALA A 19 -11.58 -8.06 4.54
N GLY A 20 -12.43 -9.09 4.57
CA GLY A 20 -12.45 -10.10 5.63
C GLY A 20 -13.14 -9.66 6.93
N PRO A 21 -13.23 -10.56 7.92
CA PRO A 21 -13.81 -10.26 9.23
C PRO A 21 -13.14 -9.04 9.87
N ARG A 22 -13.96 -8.09 10.36
CA ARG A 22 -13.50 -6.85 11.01
C ARG A 22 -12.46 -6.03 10.20
N GLY A 23 -12.39 -6.19 8.88
CA GLY A 23 -11.40 -5.51 8.04
C GLY A 23 -9.97 -6.00 8.26
N ARG A 24 -9.78 -7.31 8.50
CA ARG A 24 -8.48 -7.95 8.70
C ARG A 24 -7.46 -7.57 7.61
N THR A 25 -7.92 -7.56 6.36
CA THR A 25 -7.09 -7.16 5.21
C THR A 25 -7.38 -5.71 4.86
N ARG A 26 -6.33 -4.91 4.73
CA ARG A 26 -6.33 -3.50 4.34
C ARG A 26 -5.27 -3.28 3.27
N ILE A 27 -5.73 -2.93 2.08
CA ILE A 27 -4.88 -2.58 0.94
C ILE A 27 -5.15 -1.13 0.59
N LEU A 28 -4.08 -0.39 0.32
CA LEU A 28 -4.19 0.92 -0.30
C LEU A 28 -4.09 0.75 -1.81
N VAL A 29 -5.05 1.27 -2.58
CA VAL A 29 -4.95 1.39 -4.03
C VAL A 29 -4.50 2.81 -4.34
N ASP A 30 -3.30 2.93 -4.88
CA ASP A 30 -2.56 4.16 -5.11
C ASP A 30 -2.25 5.00 -3.85
N ALA A 31 -1.13 5.70 -3.89
CA ALA A 31 -0.65 6.61 -2.86
C ALA A 31 -0.40 8.00 -3.46
N GLY A 32 -1.38 8.50 -4.20
CA GLY A 32 -1.32 9.74 -4.97
C GLY A 32 -1.36 11.03 -4.14
N LEU A 33 -1.72 10.93 -2.86
CA LEU A 33 -1.69 12.05 -1.93
C LEU A 33 -0.30 12.21 -1.33
N SER A 34 0.07 13.44 -0.96
CA SER A 34 1.27 13.64 -0.13
C SER A 34 1.19 12.77 1.13
N SER A 35 2.34 12.20 1.54
CA SER A 35 2.38 11.25 2.66
C SER A 35 1.74 11.80 3.94
N ARG A 36 1.87 13.10 4.21
CA ARG A 36 1.20 13.77 5.34
C ARG A 36 -0.32 13.63 5.25
N ILE A 37 -0.91 14.03 4.12
CA ILE A 37 -2.36 14.01 3.90
C ILE A 37 -2.86 12.57 3.88
N LEU A 38 -2.13 11.66 3.24
CA LEU A 38 -2.48 10.25 3.14
C LEU A 38 -2.58 9.60 4.52
N ILE A 39 -1.59 9.84 5.39
CA ILE A 39 -1.58 9.33 6.77
C ILE A 39 -2.73 9.93 7.58
N GLU A 40 -2.97 11.23 7.45
CA GLU A 40 -4.07 11.91 8.14
C GLU A 40 -5.44 11.30 7.75
N ARG A 41 -5.68 11.09 6.45
CA ARG A 41 -6.94 10.50 5.96
C ARG A 41 -7.08 9.02 6.31
N LEU A 42 -5.99 8.25 6.29
CA LEU A 42 -5.98 6.87 6.80
C LEU A 42 -6.42 6.82 8.27
N GLN A 43 -5.88 7.71 9.12
CA GLN A 43 -6.24 7.79 10.52
C GLN A 43 -7.70 8.20 10.73
N GLN A 44 -8.21 9.16 9.95
CA GLN A 44 -9.63 9.53 9.95
C GLN A 44 -10.54 8.36 9.54
N ALA A 45 -10.07 7.51 8.62
CA ALA A 45 -10.74 6.27 8.25
C ALA A 45 -10.54 5.12 9.28
N GLY A 46 -9.92 5.39 10.43
CA GLY A 46 -9.69 4.40 11.49
C GLY A 46 -8.58 3.38 11.17
N THR A 47 -7.68 3.69 10.24
CA THR A 47 -6.58 2.81 9.83
C THR A 47 -5.23 3.46 10.11
N HIS A 48 -4.38 2.78 10.86
CA HIS A 48 -2.98 3.14 11.03
C HIS A 48 -2.16 2.60 9.83
N PRO A 49 -1.18 3.33 9.27
CA PRO A 49 -0.41 2.88 8.10
C PRO A 49 0.23 1.49 8.26
N LYS A 50 0.71 1.13 9.46
CA LYS A 50 1.26 -0.21 9.76
C LYS A 50 0.24 -1.36 9.62
N GLN A 51 -1.05 -1.07 9.54
CA GLN A 51 -2.09 -2.07 9.32
C GLN A 51 -2.32 -2.37 7.84
N LEU A 52 -1.70 -1.62 6.93
CA LEU A 52 -1.73 -1.89 5.49
C LEU A 52 -0.83 -3.08 5.18
N GLN A 53 -1.33 -4.04 4.39
CA GLN A 53 -0.50 -5.14 3.90
C GLN A 53 0.31 -4.78 2.66
N GLY A 54 -0.09 -3.73 1.94
CA GLY A 54 0.59 -3.28 0.73
C GLY A 54 -0.11 -2.09 0.08
N VAL A 55 0.59 -1.47 -0.87
CA VAL A 55 0.03 -0.50 -1.80
C VAL A 55 -0.05 -1.14 -3.18
N LEU A 56 -1.26 -1.32 -3.71
CA LEU A 56 -1.48 -1.68 -5.10
C LEU A 56 -1.40 -0.41 -5.96
N VAL A 57 -0.39 -0.33 -6.81
CA VAL A 57 -0.16 0.81 -7.71
C VAL A 57 -0.73 0.47 -9.08
N THR A 58 -1.64 1.32 -9.56
CA THR A 58 -2.28 1.13 -10.87
C THR A 58 -1.34 1.53 -12.02
N HIS A 59 -0.64 2.66 -11.87
CA HIS A 59 0.38 3.16 -12.79
C HIS A 59 1.30 4.19 -12.11
N GLU A 60 2.41 4.56 -12.76
CA GLU A 60 3.53 5.30 -12.16
C GLU A 60 3.40 6.83 -12.15
N HIS A 61 2.27 7.38 -12.58
CA HIS A 61 2.08 8.83 -12.59
C HIS A 61 2.08 9.42 -11.18
N ILE A 62 2.58 10.66 -11.06
CA ILE A 62 2.82 11.32 -9.77
C ILE A 62 1.59 11.36 -8.87
N ASP A 63 0.41 11.59 -9.44
CA ASP A 63 -0.88 11.62 -8.77
C ASP A 63 -1.37 10.23 -8.33
N HIS A 64 -0.56 9.19 -8.50
CA HIS A 64 -0.77 7.84 -7.97
C HIS A 64 0.33 7.38 -7.01
N VAL A 65 1.52 8.01 -7.03
CA VAL A 65 2.68 7.45 -6.32
C VAL A 65 3.48 8.45 -5.49
N ILE A 66 3.13 9.74 -5.46
CA ILE A 66 3.90 10.76 -4.71
C ILE A 66 4.08 10.44 -3.21
N GLY A 67 3.10 9.79 -2.57
CA GLY A 67 3.15 9.36 -1.17
C GLY A 67 3.84 8.00 -0.96
N LEU A 68 4.02 7.21 -2.03
CA LEU A 68 4.52 5.84 -1.98
C LEU A 68 5.92 5.73 -1.37
N PRO A 69 6.93 6.54 -1.77
CA PRO A 69 8.29 6.43 -1.23
C PRO A 69 8.34 6.51 0.30
N VAL A 70 7.56 7.42 0.88
CA VAL A 70 7.52 7.62 2.34
C VAL A 70 6.82 6.45 3.03
N LEU A 71 5.75 5.90 2.44
CA LEU A 71 5.09 4.73 3.00
C LEU A 71 6.01 3.51 3.03
N MET A 72 6.71 3.26 1.92
CA MET A 72 7.71 2.19 1.82
C MET A 72 8.84 2.41 2.83
N LYS A 73 9.41 3.62 2.87
CA LYS A 73 10.55 3.95 3.73
C LYS A 73 10.24 3.91 5.22
N ARG A 74 9.13 4.53 5.63
CA ARG A 74 8.80 4.72 7.05
C ARG A 74 8.11 3.52 7.68
N TYR A 75 7.34 2.77 6.89
CA TYR A 75 6.48 1.71 7.40
C TYR A 75 6.80 0.32 6.82
N GLY A 76 7.76 0.21 5.90
CA GLY A 76 8.14 -1.06 5.27
C GLY A 76 7.02 -1.67 4.43
N ILE A 77 6.05 -0.87 3.99
CA ILE A 77 4.89 -1.34 3.24
C ILE A 77 5.35 -1.69 1.81
N PRO A 78 5.05 -2.90 1.31
CA PRO A 78 5.42 -3.27 -0.05
C PRO A 78 4.55 -2.54 -1.09
N ALA A 79 5.15 -2.23 -2.23
CA ALA A 79 4.46 -1.75 -3.42
C ALA A 79 4.24 -2.92 -4.38
N ILE A 80 3.00 -3.04 -4.86
CA ILE A 80 2.53 -4.13 -5.69
C ILE A 80 2.02 -3.52 -7.00
N SER A 81 2.51 -3.99 -8.15
CA SER A 81 2.03 -3.47 -9.44
C SER A 81 2.25 -4.46 -10.58
N ALA A 82 1.75 -4.10 -11.77
CA ALA A 82 2.09 -4.81 -12.99
C ALA A 82 3.60 -4.67 -13.30
N PRO A 83 4.24 -5.65 -13.97
CA PRO A 83 5.69 -5.64 -14.21
C PRO A 83 6.21 -4.35 -14.87
N ALA A 84 5.47 -3.78 -15.84
CA ALA A 84 5.86 -2.55 -16.51
C ALA A 84 5.89 -1.34 -15.55
N THR A 85 4.83 -1.17 -14.75
CA THR A 85 4.76 -0.14 -13.70
C THR A 85 5.85 -0.34 -12.65
N LEU A 86 6.14 -1.59 -12.27
CA LEU A 86 7.19 -1.91 -11.31
C LEU A 86 8.56 -1.47 -11.82
N ALA A 87 8.87 -1.75 -13.10
CA ALA A 87 10.10 -1.31 -13.74
C ALA A 87 10.21 0.22 -13.80
N ALA A 88 9.13 0.92 -14.09
CA ALA A 88 9.09 2.39 -14.10
C ALA A 88 9.34 2.98 -12.70
N LEU A 89 8.74 2.38 -11.65
CA LEU A 89 9.01 2.74 -10.26
C LEU A 89 10.47 2.49 -9.87
N GLN A 90 11.03 1.34 -10.23
CA GLN A 90 12.45 1.04 -9.98
C GLN A 90 13.38 2.05 -10.63
N HIS A 91 13.09 2.44 -11.88
CA HIS A 91 13.86 3.47 -12.58
C HIS A 91 13.78 4.83 -11.86
N SER A 92 12.60 5.20 -11.37
CA SER A 92 12.37 6.43 -10.62
C SER A 92 13.08 6.44 -9.27
N PHE A 93 13.17 5.27 -8.60
CA PHE A 93 13.93 5.14 -7.36
C PHE A 93 15.45 5.15 -7.59
N ALA A 94 15.92 4.46 -8.63
CA ALA A 94 17.34 4.37 -8.96
C ALA A 94 17.93 5.68 -9.50
N SER A 95 17.12 6.51 -10.17
CA SER A 95 17.52 7.85 -10.64
C SER A 95 17.72 8.87 -9.52
N GLY A 96 17.42 8.50 -8.26
CA GLY A 96 17.56 9.38 -7.11
C GLY A 96 16.44 10.43 -6.98
N ILE A 97 15.46 10.42 -7.88
CA ILE A 97 14.27 11.27 -7.79
C ILE A 97 13.55 10.97 -6.48
N TRP A 98 13.38 9.68 -6.13
CA TRP A 98 12.87 9.24 -4.82
C TRP A 98 13.74 8.14 -4.20
N PRO A 99 14.66 8.46 -3.27
CA PRO A 99 15.51 7.46 -2.66
C PRO A 99 14.71 6.57 -1.69
N VAL A 100 14.49 5.31 -2.09
CA VAL A 100 13.86 4.26 -1.29
C VAL A 100 14.83 3.08 -1.20
N ASP A 101 15.31 2.80 0.00
CA ASP A 101 16.22 1.69 0.34
C ASP A 101 15.52 0.56 1.09
N THR A 102 14.25 0.77 1.48
CA THR A 102 13.45 -0.17 2.26
C THR A 102 12.03 -0.31 1.71
N GLY A 103 11.47 -1.52 1.76
CA GLY A 103 10.17 -1.87 1.19
C GLY A 103 10.33 -2.76 -0.04
N ALA A 104 9.48 -3.80 -0.15
CA ALA A 104 9.56 -4.73 -1.27
C ALA A 104 8.75 -4.20 -2.46
N LEU A 105 9.35 -4.32 -3.65
CA LEU A 105 8.67 -4.13 -4.93
C LEU A 105 8.26 -5.50 -5.46
N VAL A 106 6.97 -5.73 -5.61
CA VAL A 106 6.41 -7.06 -5.88
C VAL A 106 5.50 -6.99 -7.09
N THR A 107 5.65 -7.93 -8.02
CA THR A 107 4.72 -8.04 -9.15
C THR A 107 3.40 -8.62 -8.68
N THR A 108 2.30 -8.30 -9.36
CA THR A 108 0.98 -8.89 -9.05
C THR A 108 0.98 -10.42 -9.06
N ALA A 109 1.78 -11.04 -9.94
CA ALA A 109 1.96 -12.49 -10.01
C ALA A 109 2.66 -13.08 -8.75
N ALA A 110 3.42 -12.28 -8.02
CA ALA A 110 4.15 -12.69 -6.82
C ALA A 110 3.42 -12.32 -5.51
N ILE A 111 2.12 -12.03 -5.55
CA ILE A 111 1.31 -11.69 -4.37
C ILE A 111 1.06 -12.91 -3.45
N ALA A 112 1.07 -14.14 -3.97
CA ALA A 112 0.69 -15.34 -3.20
C ALA A 112 1.45 -15.49 -1.85
N PRO A 113 2.78 -15.25 -1.75
CA PRO A 113 3.51 -15.31 -0.48
C PRO A 113 3.19 -14.17 0.52
N LEU A 114 2.71 -13.01 0.03
CA LEU A 114 2.25 -11.92 0.89
C LEU A 114 0.89 -12.22 1.53
N LEU A 115 0.06 -13.03 0.84
CA LEU A 115 -1.22 -13.49 1.36
C LEU A 115 -1.06 -14.56 2.45
N THR A 116 0.01 -15.36 2.45
CA THR A 116 0.25 -16.36 3.51
C THR A 116 0.50 -15.78 4.90
N LYS A 117 0.95 -14.52 5.02
CA LYS A 117 1.00 -13.82 6.32
C LYS A 117 -0.39 -13.53 6.91
N LEU A 118 -1.46 -13.66 6.13
CA LEU A 118 -2.83 -13.44 6.59
C LEU A 118 -3.43 -14.67 7.30
N ASP A 119 -2.89 -15.88 7.09
CA ASP A 119 -3.45 -17.12 7.66
C ASP A 119 -2.70 -17.62 8.91
N SER A 120 -1.44 -17.24 9.11
CA SER A 120 -0.63 -17.77 10.22
C SER A 120 -0.97 -17.22 11.61
N SER A 121 -2.08 -16.47 11.78
CA SER A 121 -2.59 -16.07 13.10
C SER A 121 -3.71 -16.98 13.62
N GLU A 122 -4.05 -18.05 12.89
CA GLU A 122 -4.97 -19.09 13.36
C GLU A 122 -4.18 -20.27 13.92
N ASN A 123 -3.78 -20.22 15.20
CA ASN A 123 -3.62 -21.43 16.03
C ASN A 123 -3.34 -21.18 17.54
N GLU A 124 -3.79 -20.09 18.17
CA GLU A 124 -3.54 -19.93 19.62
C GLU A 124 -4.65 -19.36 20.51
N GLU A 125 -5.89 -19.18 20.04
CA GLU A 125 -7.00 -18.76 20.93
C GLU A 125 -8.30 -19.55 20.73
N VAL A 126 -8.20 -20.89 20.71
CA VAL A 126 -9.29 -21.75 21.16
C VAL A 126 -8.71 -22.84 22.06
N SER A 127 -8.46 -22.51 23.32
CA SER A 127 -8.36 -23.49 24.40
C SER A 127 -8.75 -22.86 25.73
N LEU A 128 -9.94 -23.29 26.17
CA LEU A 128 -10.57 -23.24 27.50
C LEU A 128 -11.08 -21.88 28.01
#